data_AF-A0A7S4T261-F1
#
_entry.id   AF-A0A7S4T261-F1
#
_cell.length_a   1.000
_cell.length_b   1.000
_cell.length_c   1.000
_cell.angle_alpha   90.00
_cell.angle_beta   90.00
_cell.angle_gamma   90.00
#
_symmetry.space_group_name_H-M   'P 1'
#
loop_
_entity.id
_entity.type
_entity.pdbx_description
1 polymer ?
#
loop_
_entity_poly.entity_id
_entity_poly.type
_entity_poly.pdbx_seq_one_letter_code
_entity_poly.pdbx_strand_id
1 'polypeptide(L)'
;AQAATAYEKLISVCPDVDEYRIYHAQSLFKAGAYPEASRVAAKIDSQQYSQRLCMLQAMIKFEQEEISAFKTILGRCLEDDPETIIASAAYFFKEGEFNQALNKYFDVQNTLGHQVDLAYNIGLCHYKLKQYDAATKV
;
A
#
# COMPACT_ATOMS: atom_id res chain seq x y z
N ALA A 1 -3.02 6.02 17.19
CA ALA A 1 -3.44 7.28 17.83
C ALA A 1 -2.26 8.16 18.25
N GLN A 2 -1.35 7.71 19.12
CA GLN A 2 -0.26 8.55 19.66
C GLN A 2 0.68 9.15 18.59
N ALA A 3 1.05 8.39 17.56
CA ALA A 3 1.91 8.87 16.47
C ALA A 3 1.28 10.02 15.66
N ALA A 4 -0.02 9.93 15.34
CA ALA A 4 -0.70 10.96 14.57
C ALA A 4 -0.69 12.32 15.31
N THR A 5 -1.01 12.31 16.60
CA THR A 5 -0.95 13.52 17.45
C THR A 5 0.46 14.09 17.59
N ALA A 6 1.50 13.22 17.60
CA ALA A 6 2.88 13.69 17.62
C ALA A 6 3.26 14.42 16.32
N TYR A 7 2.91 13.86 15.15
CA TYR A 7 3.17 14.51 13.88
C TYR A 7 2.34 15.78 13.69
N GLU A 8 1.11 15.83 14.20
CA GLU A 8 0.31 17.07 14.20
C GLU A 8 1.01 18.21 14.95
N LYS A 9 1.65 17.92 16.09
CA LYS A 9 2.49 18.89 16.81
C LYS A 9 3.76 19.25 16.05
N LEU A 10 4.41 18.30 15.38
CA LEU A 10 5.59 18.60 14.56
C LEU A 10 5.26 19.50 13.37
N ILE A 11 4.10 19.31 12.73
CA ILE A 11 3.64 20.16 11.63
C ILE A 11 3.37 21.60 12.10
N SER A 12 2.89 21.80 13.33
CA SER A 12 2.66 23.17 13.84
C SER A 12 3.95 23.93 14.14
N VAL A 13 5.03 23.23 14.51
CA VAL A 13 6.34 23.82 14.82
C VAL A 13 7.25 23.90 13.58
N CYS A 14 7.14 22.93 12.67
CA CYS A 14 7.94 22.80 11.46
C CYS A 14 7.04 22.62 10.22
N PRO A 15 6.31 23.68 9.81
CA PRO A 15 5.29 23.56 8.76
C PRO A 15 5.90 23.24 7.39
N ASP A 16 7.15 23.61 7.12
CA ASP A 16 7.77 23.47 5.79
C ASP A 16 8.36 22.07 5.52
N VAL A 17 8.29 21.16 6.50
CA VAL A 17 8.78 19.80 6.35
C VAL A 17 7.64 18.89 5.88
N ASP A 18 7.55 18.68 4.57
CA ASP A 18 6.54 17.83 3.95
C ASP A 18 6.53 16.40 4.51
N GLU A 19 7.69 15.88 4.88
CA GLU A 19 7.83 14.52 5.41
C GLU A 19 6.98 14.30 6.67
N TYR A 20 6.87 15.30 7.56
CA TYR A 20 6.03 15.21 8.76
C TYR A 20 4.54 15.14 8.40
N ARG A 21 4.12 15.83 7.34
CA ARG A 21 2.75 15.76 6.82
C ARG A 21 2.45 14.37 6.26
N ILE A 22 3.41 13.78 5.54
CA ILE A 22 3.31 12.42 5.00
C ILE A 22 3.20 11.41 6.14
N TYR A 23 4.07 11.49 7.14
CA TYR A 23 4.03 10.60 8.30
C TYR A 23 2.74 10.76 9.11
N HIS A 24 2.19 11.96 9.20
CA HIS A 24 0.88 12.19 9.79
C HIS A 24 -0.23 11.45 9.03
N ALA A 25 -0.30 11.62 7.70
CA ALA A 25 -1.28 10.93 6.86
C ALA A 25 -1.14 9.40 6.94
N GLN A 26 0.09 8.87 6.91
CA GLN A 26 0.35 7.44 7.07
C GLN A 26 -0.05 6.93 8.46
N SER A 27 0.17 7.72 9.51
CA SER A 27 -0.23 7.34 10.88
C SER A 27 -1.75 7.27 11.03
N LEU A 28 -2.49 8.17 10.36
CA LEU A 28 -3.95 8.12 10.29
C LEU A 28 -4.43 6.89 9.51
N PHE A 29 -3.83 6.63 8.34
CA PHE A 29 -4.12 5.43 7.53
C PHE A 29 -3.93 4.14 8.35
N LYS A 30 -2.76 3.98 8.99
CA LYS A 30 -2.47 2.81 9.84
C LYS A 30 -3.38 2.69 11.07
N ALA A 31 -4.06 3.77 11.46
CA ALA A 31 -5.05 3.78 12.53
C ALA A 31 -6.48 3.51 12.03
N GLY A 32 -6.68 3.26 10.73
CA GLY A 32 -8.00 3.07 10.11
C GLY A 32 -8.80 4.38 9.91
N ALA A 33 -8.20 5.53 10.19
CA ALA A 33 -8.82 6.85 10.01
C ALA A 33 -8.70 7.30 8.54
N TYR A 34 -9.29 6.51 7.62
CA TYR A 34 -9.14 6.68 6.18
C TYR A 34 -9.69 8.03 5.64
N PRO A 35 -10.85 8.53 6.09
CA PRO A 35 -11.33 9.86 5.67
C PRO A 35 -10.36 10.98 6.03
N GLU A 36 -9.81 10.96 7.25
CA GLU A 36 -8.83 11.92 7.73
C GLU A 36 -7.52 11.79 6.98
N ALA A 37 -7.02 10.56 6.80
CA ALA A 37 -5.82 10.27 6.04
C ALA A 37 -5.94 10.80 4.60
N SER A 38 -7.08 10.55 3.93
CA SER A 38 -7.35 11.05 2.58
C SER A 38 -7.29 12.57 2.51
N ARG A 39 -7.92 13.25 3.49
CA ARG A 39 -7.94 14.71 3.55
C ARG A 39 -6.56 15.31 3.77
N VAL A 40 -5.74 14.70 4.62
CA VAL A 40 -4.37 15.16 4.86
C VAL A 40 -3.51 14.89 3.63
N ALA A 41 -3.54 13.67 3.07
CA ALA A 41 -2.73 13.29 1.91
C ALA A 41 -3.04 14.14 0.66
N ALA A 42 -4.29 14.56 0.46
CA ALA A 42 -4.69 15.40 -0.67
C ALA A 42 -4.14 16.85 -0.61
N LYS A 43 -3.68 17.30 0.56
CA LYS A 43 -3.13 18.66 0.76
C LYS A 43 -1.61 18.72 0.63
N ILE A 44 -0.95 17.58 0.49
CA ILE A 44 0.50 17.51 0.38
C ILE A 44 0.86 17.56 -1.09
N ASP A 45 1.48 18.66 -1.50
CA ASP A 45 2.07 18.80 -2.83
C ASP A 45 3.58 18.73 -2.69
N SER A 46 4.16 17.58 -3.03
CA SER A 46 5.60 17.34 -2.88
C SER A 46 6.12 16.48 -4.02
N GLN A 47 6.87 17.10 -4.93
CA GLN A 47 7.46 16.40 -6.07
C GLN A 47 8.42 15.31 -5.63
N GLN A 48 9.19 15.57 -4.55
CA GLN A 48 10.14 14.63 -3.96
C GLN A 48 9.48 13.32 -3.49
N TYR A 49 8.27 13.39 -2.95
CA TYR A 49 7.55 12.25 -2.40
C TYR A 49 6.33 11.83 -3.23
N SER A 50 6.29 12.23 -4.50
CA SER A 50 5.16 12.02 -5.41
C SER A 50 4.74 10.54 -5.50
N GLN A 51 5.67 9.61 -5.68
CA GLN A 51 5.36 8.16 -5.71
C GLN A 51 4.77 7.68 -4.38
N ARG A 52 5.37 8.06 -3.25
CA ARG A 52 4.88 7.66 -1.92
C ARG A 52 3.49 8.21 -1.61
N LEU A 53 3.21 9.43 -2.04
CA LEU A 53 1.88 10.05 -1.94
C LEU A 53 0.86 9.36 -2.86
N CYS A 54 1.24 9.06 -4.10
CA CYS A 54 0.44 8.29 -5.05
C CYS A 54 0.00 6.96 -4.43
N MET A 55 0.96 6.20 -3.91
CA MET A 55 0.71 4.91 -3.28
C MET A 55 -0.17 5.02 -2.03
N LEU A 56 0.10 5.99 -1.15
CA LEU A 56 -0.74 6.21 0.03
C LEU A 56 -2.19 6.52 -0.35
N GLN A 57 -2.40 7.39 -1.35
CA GLN A 57 -3.73 7.74 -1.84
C GLN A 57 -4.44 6.54 -2.46
N ALA A 58 -3.75 5.73 -3.26
CA ALA A 58 -4.30 4.50 -3.82
C ALA A 58 -4.74 3.55 -2.70
N MET A 59 -3.86 3.26 -1.74
CA MET A 59 -4.18 2.34 -0.64
C MET A 59 -5.33 2.83 0.24
N ILE A 60 -5.43 4.13 0.49
CA ILE A 60 -6.61 4.70 1.17
C ILE A 60 -7.90 4.38 0.39
N LYS A 61 -7.89 4.54 -0.94
CA LYS A 61 -9.07 4.21 -1.78
C LYS A 61 -9.38 2.72 -1.80
N PHE A 62 -8.36 1.88 -1.77
CA PHE A 62 -8.54 0.43 -1.67
C PHE A 62 -9.24 0.02 -0.37
N GLU A 63 -8.81 0.58 0.76
CA GLU A 63 -9.40 0.35 2.09
C GLU A 63 -10.82 0.90 2.22
N GLN A 64 -11.12 2.01 1.53
CA GLN A 64 -12.47 2.58 1.44
C GLN A 64 -13.40 1.83 0.46
N GLU A 65 -12.93 0.73 -0.14
CA GLU A 65 -13.64 -0.03 -1.17
C GLU A 65 -13.96 0.79 -2.45
N GLU A 66 -13.30 1.93 -2.65
CA GLU A 66 -13.40 2.79 -3.82
C GLU A 66 -12.51 2.24 -4.96
N ILE A 67 -12.79 1.02 -5.43
CA ILE A 67 -11.94 0.26 -6.36
C ILE A 67 -11.65 1.03 -7.68
N SER A 68 -12.62 1.74 -8.23
CA SER A 68 -12.43 2.54 -9.46
C SER A 68 -11.41 3.67 -9.26
N ALA A 69 -11.45 4.33 -8.10
CA ALA A 69 -10.50 5.38 -7.74
C ALA A 69 -9.12 4.78 -7.45
N PHE A 70 -9.06 3.67 -6.72
CA PHE A 70 -7.82 2.92 -6.49
C PHE A 70 -7.10 2.59 -7.81
N LYS A 71 -7.80 1.98 -8.78
CA LYS A 71 -7.20 1.63 -10.09
C LYS A 71 -6.67 2.85 -10.84
N THR A 72 -7.44 3.94 -10.82
CA THR A 72 -7.08 5.18 -11.50
C THR A 72 -5.82 5.82 -10.88
N ILE A 73 -5.71 5.80 -9.56
CA ILE A 73 -4.55 6.36 -8.85
C ILE A 73 -3.35 5.43 -9.00
N LEU A 74 -3.53 4.12 -8.81
CA LEU A 74 -2.46 3.13 -8.93
C LEU A 74 -1.80 3.16 -10.32
N GLY A 75 -2.58 3.37 -11.39
CA GLY A 75 -2.05 3.52 -12.75
C GLY A 75 -1.21 4.79 -12.99
N ARG A 76 -1.12 5.70 -12.01
CA ARG A 76 -0.20 6.86 -12.03
C ARG A 76 1.08 6.61 -11.25
N CYS A 77 1.11 5.55 -10.43
CA CYS A 77 2.29 5.20 -9.67
C CYS A 77 3.27 4.44 -10.59
N LEU A 78 4.54 4.37 -10.17
CA LEU A 78 5.60 3.74 -10.97
C LEU A 78 5.33 2.23 -11.14
N GLU A 79 5.20 1.77 -12.38
CA GLU A 79 4.80 0.38 -12.69
C GLU A 79 5.77 -0.68 -12.15
N ASP A 80 7.08 -0.39 -12.24
CA ASP A 80 8.16 -1.29 -11.79
C ASP A 80 8.47 -1.19 -10.29
N ASP A 81 7.78 -0.29 -9.57
CA ASP A 81 7.98 -0.13 -8.13
C ASP A 81 7.36 -1.33 -7.38
N PRO A 82 8.13 -2.04 -6.54
CA PRO A 82 7.65 -3.22 -5.83
C PRO A 82 6.37 -3.01 -5.03
N GLU A 83 6.20 -1.84 -4.38
CA GLU A 83 4.97 -1.53 -3.63
C GLU A 83 3.75 -1.42 -4.55
N THR A 84 3.94 -0.88 -5.76
CA THR A 84 2.88 -0.79 -6.79
C THR A 84 2.46 -2.18 -7.26
N ILE A 85 3.43 -3.06 -7.52
CA ILE A 85 3.16 -4.45 -7.93
C ILE A 85 2.46 -5.22 -6.80
N ILE A 86 2.90 -5.06 -5.55
CA ILE A 86 2.26 -5.67 -4.36
C ILE A 86 0.82 -5.18 -4.20
N ALA A 87 0.56 -3.88 -4.34
CA ALA A 87 -0.80 -3.34 -4.25
C ALA A 87 -1.71 -3.90 -5.35
N SER A 88 -1.19 -4.05 -6.57
CA SER A 88 -1.91 -4.71 -7.66
C SER A 88 -2.21 -6.18 -7.35
N ALA A 89 -1.24 -6.92 -6.78
CA ALA A 89 -1.43 -8.30 -6.36
C ALA A 89 -2.48 -8.43 -5.25
N ALA A 90 -2.48 -7.53 -4.27
CA ALA A 90 -3.48 -7.48 -3.21
C ALA A 90 -4.89 -7.21 -3.77
N TYR A 91 -5.01 -6.37 -4.79
CA TYR A 91 -6.25 -6.18 -5.53
C TYR A 91 -6.73 -7.47 -6.20
N PHE A 92 -5.88 -8.14 -7.00
CA PHE A 92 -6.26 -9.41 -7.63
C PHE A 92 -6.65 -10.48 -6.61
N PHE A 93 -5.97 -10.53 -5.46
CA PHE A 93 -6.32 -11.43 -4.38
C PHE A 93 -7.74 -11.14 -3.84
N LYS A 94 -8.09 -9.86 -3.64
CA LYS A 94 -9.42 -9.45 -3.16
C LYS A 94 -10.54 -9.83 -4.15
N GLU A 95 -10.26 -9.78 -5.45
CA GLU A 95 -11.20 -10.17 -6.51
C GLU A 95 -11.31 -11.70 -6.71
N GLY A 96 -10.47 -12.48 -6.01
CA GLY A 96 -10.42 -13.94 -6.17
C GLY A 96 -9.57 -14.42 -7.34
N GLU A 97 -8.84 -13.52 -8.02
CA GLU A 97 -7.93 -13.82 -9.12
C GLU A 97 -6.56 -14.27 -8.60
N PHE A 98 -6.55 -15.34 -7.80
CA PHE A 98 -5.38 -15.78 -7.03
C PHE A 98 -4.15 -16.11 -7.88
N ASN A 99 -4.33 -16.64 -9.10
CA ASN A 99 -3.20 -16.90 -10.00
C ASN A 99 -2.50 -15.60 -10.46
N GLN A 100 -3.27 -14.53 -10.72
CA GLN A 100 -2.69 -13.24 -11.10
C GLN A 100 -1.99 -12.58 -9.92
N ALA A 101 -2.59 -12.64 -8.73
CA ALA A 101 -1.94 -12.20 -7.50
C ALA A 101 -0.62 -12.95 -7.26
N LEU A 102 -0.64 -14.28 -7.38
CA LEU A 102 0.53 -15.15 -7.20
C LEU A 102 1.67 -14.79 -8.16
N ASN A 103 1.37 -14.62 -9.46
CA ASN A 103 2.39 -14.22 -10.45
C ASN A 103 3.06 -12.91 -10.06
N LYS A 104 2.27 -11.90 -9.70
CA LYS A 104 2.81 -10.59 -9.27
C LYS A 104 3.65 -10.67 -8.01
N TYR A 105 3.27 -11.49 -7.04
CA TYR A 105 4.09 -11.69 -5.85
C TYR A 105 5.43 -12.37 -6.18
N PHE A 106 5.46 -13.31 -7.11
CA PHE A 106 6.72 -13.90 -7.58
C PHE A 106 7.58 -12.90 -8.36
N ASP A 107 7.00 -12.02 -9.17
CA ASP A 107 7.75 -10.96 -9.87
C ASP A 107 8.53 -10.08 -8.88
N VAL A 108 7.88 -9.71 -7.76
CA VAL A 108 8.51 -8.96 -6.69
C VAL A 108 9.56 -9.79 -5.95
N GLN A 109 9.28 -11.07 -5.68
CA GLN A 109 10.22 -11.96 -4.99
C GLN A 109 11.49 -12.20 -5.80
N ASN A 110 11.37 -12.29 -7.13
CA ASN A 110 12.51 -12.44 -8.04
C ASN A 110 13.39 -11.18 -8.05
N THR A 111 12.81 -10.02 -7.76
CA THR A 111 13.52 -8.73 -7.76
C THR A 111 14.14 -8.42 -6.40
N LEU A 112 13.39 -8.60 -5.31
CA LEU A 112 13.80 -8.23 -3.94
C LEU A 112 14.36 -9.40 -3.12
N GLY A 113 14.33 -10.60 -3.67
CA GLY A 113 14.62 -11.83 -2.94
C GLY A 113 13.53 -12.23 -1.96
N HIS A 114 13.86 -13.15 -1.05
CA HIS A 114 12.91 -13.66 -0.07
C HIS A 114 12.56 -12.60 0.98
N GLN A 115 11.27 -12.36 1.17
CA GLN A 115 10.70 -11.48 2.19
C GLN A 115 9.57 -12.24 2.90
N VAL A 116 9.53 -12.17 4.23
CA VAL A 116 8.57 -12.94 5.04
C VAL A 116 7.13 -12.55 4.73
N ASP A 117 6.86 -11.25 4.59
CA ASP A 117 5.52 -10.74 4.27
C ASP A 117 5.06 -11.22 2.88
N LEU A 118 6.00 -11.33 1.93
CA LEU A 118 5.72 -11.81 0.59
C LEU A 118 5.48 -13.32 0.55
N ALA A 119 6.28 -14.09 1.29
CA ALA A 119 6.11 -15.54 1.43
C ALA A 119 4.74 -15.87 2.05
N TYR A 120 4.30 -15.11 3.05
CA TYR A 120 2.95 -15.23 3.61
C TYR A 120 1.86 -15.03 2.55
N ASN A 121 1.96 -13.97 1.74
CA ASN A 121 0.99 -13.67 0.68
C ASN A 121 0.96 -14.74 -0.42
N ILE A 122 2.14 -15.25 -0.82
CA ILE A 122 2.27 -16.36 -1.78
C ILE A 122 1.62 -17.63 -1.22
N GLY A 123 1.91 -17.97 0.04
CA GLY A 123 1.29 -19.11 0.73
C GLY A 123 -0.23 -18.99 0.82
N LEU A 124 -0.74 -17.78 1.09
CA LEU A 124 -2.16 -17.52 1.13
C LEU A 124 -2.81 -17.71 -0.24
N CYS A 125 -2.17 -17.27 -1.33
CA CYS A 125 -2.61 -17.54 -2.70
C CYS A 125 -2.69 -19.06 -2.98
N HIS A 126 -1.63 -19.82 -2.67
CA HIS A 126 -1.62 -21.27 -2.84
C HIS A 126 -2.73 -21.95 -2.03
N TYR A 127 -2.95 -21.53 -0.79
CA TYR A 127 -4.03 -22.05 0.05
C TYR A 127 -5.40 -21.81 -0.59
N LYS A 128 -5.66 -20.59 -1.10
CA LYS A 128 -6.92 -20.26 -1.80
C LYS A 128 -7.12 -21.07 -3.08
N LEU A 129 -6.03 -21.43 -3.75
CA LEU A 129 -6.00 -22.32 -4.91
C LEU A 129 -6.10 -23.82 -4.55
N LYS A 130 -6.21 -24.16 -3.26
CA LYS A 130 -6.21 -25.54 -2.73
C LYS A 130 -4.90 -26.32 -2.99
N GLN A 131 -3.80 -25.61 -3.17
CA GLN A 131 -2.46 -26.15 -3.39
C GLN A 131 -1.72 -26.24 -2.04
N TYR A 132 -2.22 -27.08 -1.14
CA TYR A 132 -1.75 -27.11 0.25
C TYR A 132 -0.27 -27.52 0.40
N ASP A 133 0.21 -28.40 -0.47
CA ASP A 133 1.62 -28.81 -0.49
C ASP A 133 2.56 -27.65 -0.85
N ALA A 134 2.11 -26.75 -1.71
CA ALA A 134 2.88 -25.55 -2.06
C ALA A 134 2.77 -24.51 -0.94
N ALA A 135 1.58 -24.32 -0.37
CA ALA A 135 1.33 -23.35 0.70
C ALA A 135 2.15 -23.59 1.99
N THR A 136 2.60 -24.82 2.23
CA THR A 136 3.42 -25.18 3.41
C THR A 136 4.93 -25.06 3.19
N LYS A 137 5.37 -24.76 1.95
CA LYS A 137 6.78 -24.74 1.54
C LYS A 137 7.31 -23.34 1.21
N VAL A 138 6.49 -22.31 1.40
CA VAL A 138 6.78 -20.93 1.00
C VAL A 138 7.68 -20.22 1.99
#